data_AF-A0A9P4NCA0-F1
#
_entry.id   AF-A0A9P4NCA0-F1
#
_cell.length_a   1.000
_cell.length_b   1.000
_cell.length_c   1.000
_cell.angle_alpha   90.00
_cell.angle_beta   90.00
_cell.angle_gamma   90.00
#
_symmetry.space_group_name_H-M   'P 1'
#
loop_
_entity.id
_entity.type
_entity.pdbx_description
1 polymer ?
#
loop_
_entity_poly.entity_id
_entity_poly.type
_entity_poly.pdbx_seq_one_letter_code
_entity_poly.pdbx_strand_id
1 'polypeptide(L)'
;LQIPTVTVDDLRQFHRKHFPDAPLPTLFCYGVEATEEFYQEDDGLGYYEDGTKRTLTDEDIALLRHSEIHAIIRARRQKRDASETPEPESSPKRARQPPPQSSTGDEQNGEMESSVHHEPV
;
A
#
# COMPACT_ATOMS: atom_id res chain seq x y z
N LEU A 1 5.68 -36.24 17.87
CA LEU A 1 6.87 -36.34 16.98
C LEU A 1 8.09 -36.15 17.85
N GLN A 2 9.04 -37.10 17.87
CA GLN A 2 10.29 -36.93 18.60
C GLN A 2 11.29 -36.23 17.68
N ILE A 3 11.78 -35.06 18.09
CA ILE A 3 12.80 -34.32 17.34
C ILE A 3 14.16 -34.75 17.89
N PRO A 4 15.07 -35.28 17.05
CA PRO A 4 16.40 -35.63 17.50
C PRO A 4 17.17 -34.36 17.88
N THR A 5 17.77 -34.37 19.07
CA THR A 5 18.64 -33.29 19.53
C THR A 5 19.97 -33.38 18.79
N VAL A 6 20.26 -32.38 17.94
CA VAL A 6 21.56 -32.24 17.27
C VAL A 6 22.43 -31.31 18.11
N THR A 7 23.61 -31.78 18.49
CA THR A 7 24.60 -31.02 19.26
C THR A 7 25.63 -30.35 18.35
N VAL A 8 26.38 -29.38 18.89
CA VAL A 8 27.48 -28.74 18.17
C VAL A 8 28.58 -29.74 17.80
N ASP A 9 28.77 -30.78 18.62
CA ASP A 9 29.77 -31.81 18.34
C ASP A 9 29.38 -32.66 17.13
N ASP A 10 28.09 -32.99 16.99
CA ASP A 10 27.56 -33.70 15.82
C ASP A 10 27.80 -32.90 14.52
N LEU A 11 27.61 -31.59 14.57
CA LEU A 11 27.89 -30.69 13.44
C LEU A 11 29.37 -30.64 13.08
N ARG A 12 30.25 -30.64 14.09
CA ARG A 12 31.71 -30.69 13.89
C ARG A 12 32.17 -32.01 13.31
N GLN A 13 31.62 -33.12 13.80
CA GLN A 13 31.93 -34.46 13.30
C GLN A 13 31.50 -34.60 11.83
N PHE A 14 30.30 -34.14 11.51
CA PHE A 14 29.81 -34.05 10.13
C PHE A 14 30.77 -33.21 9.27
N HIS A 15 31.17 -32.02 9.74
CA HIS A 15 32.07 -31.16 8.98
C HIS A 15 33.42 -31.82 8.69
N ARG A 16 34.07 -32.44 9.68
CA ARG A 16 35.36 -33.13 9.49
C ARG A 16 35.26 -34.30 8.50
N LYS A 17 34.13 -35.00 8.49
CA LYS A 17 33.91 -36.14 7.61
C LYS A 17 33.66 -35.72 6.16
N HIS A 18 32.93 -34.62 5.94
CA HIS A 18 32.49 -34.19 4.62
C HIS A 18 33.40 -33.13 3.98
N PHE A 19 34.15 -32.39 4.78
CA PHE A 19 35.04 -31.32 4.34
C PHE A 19 36.43 -31.44 4.98
N PRO A 20 37.24 -32.46 4.61
CA PRO A 20 38.53 -32.72 5.24
C PRO A 20 39.56 -31.60 5.04
N ASP A 21 39.48 -30.88 3.91
CA ASP A 21 40.41 -29.79 3.56
C ASP A 21 39.86 -28.40 3.89
N ALA A 22 38.62 -28.31 4.39
CA ALA A 22 38.02 -27.03 4.76
C ALA A 22 38.34 -26.69 6.23
N PRO A 23 38.66 -25.42 6.53
CA PRO A 23 38.79 -24.98 7.92
C PRO A 23 37.47 -25.16 8.66
N LEU A 24 37.54 -25.49 9.96
CA LEU A 24 36.34 -25.58 10.78
C LEU A 24 35.64 -24.21 10.85
N PRO A 25 34.32 -24.15 10.65
CA PRO A 25 33.54 -22.95 10.87
C PRO A 25 33.80 -22.40 12.28
N THR A 26 34.18 -21.14 12.36
CA THR A 26 34.37 -20.43 13.64
C THR A 26 33.04 -20.23 14.37
N LEU A 27 31.93 -20.32 13.64
CA LEU A 27 30.60 -19.92 14.04
C LEU A 27 29.60 -21.07 13.83
N PHE A 28 29.39 -21.90 14.85
CA PHE A 28 28.29 -22.89 14.86
C PHE A 28 27.07 -22.40 15.65
N CYS A 29 27.22 -21.32 16.44
CA CYS A 29 26.25 -20.91 17.47
C CYS A 29 25.91 -19.42 17.50
N TYR A 30 26.35 -18.60 16.54
CA TYR A 30 25.93 -17.18 16.52
C TYR A 30 24.55 -17.04 15.88
N GLY A 31 23.55 -17.60 16.54
CA GLY A 31 22.15 -17.24 16.33
C GLY A 31 21.53 -16.52 17.53
N VAL A 32 22.28 -16.34 18.63
CA VAL A 32 21.73 -15.86 19.91
C VAL A 32 22.47 -14.67 20.53
N GLU A 33 23.65 -14.30 20.02
CA GLU A 33 24.38 -13.11 20.52
C GLU A 33 24.65 -12.12 19.38
N ALA A 34 23.56 -11.53 18.87
CA ALA A 34 23.57 -10.14 18.47
C ALA A 34 22.94 -9.35 19.62
N THR A 35 23.67 -9.22 20.73
CA THR A 35 23.39 -8.18 21.74
C THR A 35 23.82 -6.84 21.16
N GLU A 36 23.13 -6.41 20.11
CA GLU A 36 22.91 -4.99 19.94
C GLU A 36 21.96 -4.61 21.07
N GLU A 37 22.47 -3.83 22.03
CA GLU A 37 21.66 -3.03 22.95
C GLU A 37 20.82 -2.06 22.11
N PHE A 38 19.83 -2.57 21.39
CA PHE A 38 18.67 -1.81 21.01
C PHE A 38 18.02 -1.45 22.32
N TYR A 39 18.18 -0.20 22.72
CA TYR A 39 17.17 0.47 23.51
C TYR A 39 15.83 0.15 22.84
N GLN A 40 15.14 -0.88 23.33
CA GLN A 40 13.74 -1.14 23.01
C GLN A 40 13.02 0.03 23.65
N GLU A 41 12.96 1.13 22.91
CA GLU A 41 11.92 2.12 23.11
C GLU A 41 10.63 1.31 22.99
N ASP A 42 9.93 1.15 24.12
CA ASP A 42 8.69 0.41 24.20
C ASP A 42 7.69 1.15 23.33
N ASP A 43 7.63 0.72 22.07
CA ASP A 43 6.73 1.24 21.05
C ASP A 43 5.26 0.98 21.39
N GLY A 44 4.98 0.24 22.48
CA GLY A 44 3.64 -0.04 22.96
C GLY A 44 2.85 -0.98 22.06
N LEU A 45 3.49 -1.59 21.06
CA LEU A 45 2.80 -2.42 20.05
C LEU A 45 2.47 -3.82 20.59
N GLY A 46 3.26 -4.33 21.53
CA GLY A 46 3.09 -5.65 22.12
C GLY A 46 3.46 -6.82 21.18
N TYR A 47 3.02 -8.02 21.55
CA TYR A 47 3.29 -9.28 20.85
C TYR A 47 1.99 -9.97 20.44
N TYR A 48 2.02 -10.74 19.34
CA TYR A 48 0.95 -11.67 18.98
C TYR A 48 0.96 -12.90 19.92
N GLU A 49 -0.11 -13.71 19.87
CA GLU A 49 -0.26 -14.91 20.72
C GLU A 49 0.85 -15.95 20.51
N ASP A 50 1.49 -15.95 19.35
CA ASP A 50 2.62 -16.83 18.99
C ASP A 50 3.97 -16.32 19.50
N GLY A 51 4.01 -15.15 20.15
CA GLY A 51 5.23 -14.51 20.64
C GLY A 51 5.96 -13.65 19.60
N THR A 52 5.42 -13.48 18.38
CA THR A 52 5.97 -12.59 17.36
C THR A 52 5.67 -11.13 17.71
N LYS A 53 6.66 -10.22 17.63
CA LYS A 53 6.46 -8.79 17.92
C LYS A 53 5.52 -8.14 16.90
N ARG A 54 4.57 -7.32 17.34
CA ARG A 54 3.76 -6.49 16.44
C ARG A 54 4.62 -5.36 15.88
N THR A 55 4.50 -5.11 14.58
CA THR A 55 5.30 -4.09 13.87
C THR A 55 4.46 -2.95 13.32
N LEU A 56 3.13 -3.06 13.37
CA LEU A 56 2.20 -2.07 12.85
C LEU A 56 1.43 -1.42 13.98
N THR A 57 1.41 -0.09 13.97
CA THR A 57 0.58 0.72 14.86
C THR A 57 -0.89 0.70 14.39
N ASP A 58 -1.80 1.10 15.28
CA ASP A 58 -3.21 1.25 14.90
C ASP A 58 -3.41 2.35 13.83
N GLU A 59 -2.54 3.37 13.82
CA GLU A 59 -2.52 4.43 12.81
C GLU A 59 -2.09 3.90 11.43
N ASP A 60 -1.05 3.05 11.37
CA ASP A 60 -0.62 2.39 10.13
C ASP A 60 -1.74 1.50 9.57
N ILE A 61 -2.41 0.76 10.46
CA ILE A 61 -3.55 -0.08 10.10
C ILE A 61 -4.69 0.79 9.57
N ALA A 62 -4.97 1.94 10.17
CA ALA A 62 -5.99 2.87 9.70
C ALA A 62 -5.67 3.44 8.32
N LEU A 63 -4.41 3.83 8.07
CA LEU A 63 -3.94 4.31 6.77
C LEU A 63 -4.11 3.23 5.69
N LEU A 64 -3.75 1.98 6.01
CA LEU A 64 -3.86 0.87 5.07
C LEU A 64 -5.32 0.59 4.73
N ARG A 65 -6.20 0.54 5.74
CA ARG A 65 -7.65 0.36 5.55
C ARG A 65 -8.24 1.47 4.69
N HIS A 66 -7.92 2.73 5.00
CA HIS A 66 -8.40 3.88 4.25
C HIS A 66 -7.95 3.82 2.77
N SER A 67 -6.69 3.52 2.54
CA SER A 67 -6.12 3.40 1.19
C SER A 67 -6.75 2.27 0.39
N GLU A 68 -6.98 1.11 1.01
CA GLU A 68 -7.62 -0.05 0.38
C GLU A 68 -9.08 0.26 0.01
N ILE A 69 -9.86 0.82 0.95
CA ILE A 69 -11.25 1.21 0.70
C ILE A 69 -11.32 2.22 -0.45
N HIS A 70 -10.48 3.25 -0.44
CA HIS A 70 -10.43 4.24 -1.51
C HIS A 70 -10.02 3.65 -2.86
N ALA A 71 -9.06 2.71 -2.89
CA ALA A 71 -8.69 2.00 -4.10
C ALA A 71 -9.89 1.24 -4.69
N ILE A 72 -10.64 0.52 -3.85
CA ILE A 72 -11.86 -0.20 -4.25
C ILE A 72 -12.92 0.77 -4.81
N ILE A 73 -13.17 1.89 -4.13
CA ILE A 73 -14.15 2.90 -4.59
C ILE A 73 -13.73 3.47 -5.95
N ARG A 74 -12.47 3.85 -6.12
CA ARG A 74 -11.96 4.36 -7.41
C ARG A 74 -12.10 3.34 -8.52
N ALA A 75 -11.72 2.08 -8.27
CA ALA A 75 -11.84 1.00 -9.25
C ALA A 75 -13.30 0.77 -9.66
N ARG A 76 -14.25 0.84 -8.71
CA ARG A 76 -15.69 0.73 -9.01
C ARG A 76 -16.21 1.90 -9.84
N ARG A 77 -15.77 3.13 -9.55
CA ARG A 77 -16.13 4.32 -10.34
C ARG A 77 -15.61 4.21 -11.77
N GLN A 78 -14.32 3.90 -11.94
CA GLN A 78 -13.71 3.70 -13.26
C GLN A 78 -14.42 2.63 -14.09
N LYS A 79 -14.82 1.51 -13.48
CA LYS A 79 -15.58 0.45 -14.17
C LYS A 79 -16.96 0.93 -14.63
N ARG A 80 -17.65 1.74 -13.82
CA ARG A 80 -18.95 2.31 -14.21
C ARG A 80 -18.78 3.32 -15.34
N ASP A 81 -17.85 4.26 -15.21
CA ASP A 81 -17.63 5.30 -16.22
C ASP A 81 -17.17 4.70 -17.57
N ALA A 82 -16.40 3.61 -17.55
CA ALA A 82 -16.04 2.84 -18.74
C ALA A 82 -17.20 2.04 -19.36
N SER A 83 -18.21 1.67 -18.57
CA SER A 83 -19.43 1.02 -19.08
C SER A 83 -20.49 2.00 -19.59
N GLU A 84 -20.40 3.27 -19.16
CA GLU A 84 -21.38 4.33 -19.44
C GLU A 84 -20.95 5.26 -20.58
N THR A 85 -19.78 5.03 -21.18
CA THR A 85 -19.32 5.78 -22.36
C THR A 85 -20.08 5.27 -23.60
N PRO A 86 -20.96 6.07 -24.22
CA PRO A 86 -21.54 5.70 -25.52
C PRO A 86 -20.40 5.64 -26.55
N GLU A 87 -20.35 4.54 -27.29
CA GLU A 87 -19.51 4.35 -28.48
C GLU A 87 -19.43 5.67 -29.29
N PRO A 88 -18.23 6.16 -29.65
CA PRO A 88 -18.13 7.29 -30.56
C PRO A 88 -18.63 6.84 -31.94
N GLU A 89 -19.86 7.22 -32.28
CA GLU A 89 -20.44 7.18 -33.63
C GLU A 89 -19.41 7.74 -34.62
N SER A 90 -18.69 6.83 -35.27
CA SER A 90 -17.67 7.13 -36.27
C SER A 90 -18.36 7.42 -37.61
N SER A 91 -18.86 8.65 -37.76
CA SER A 91 -19.48 9.12 -39.00
C SER A 91 -18.91 10.46 -39.47
N PRO A 92 -17.82 10.52 -40.26
CA PRO A 92 -17.42 11.74 -40.94
C PRO A 92 -17.96 11.72 -42.39
N LYS A 93 -19.19 12.20 -42.61
CA LYS A 93 -19.57 12.74 -43.93
C LYS A 93 -19.42 14.25 -43.92
N ARG A 94 -18.17 14.70 -44.05
CA ARG A 94 -17.84 16.09 -44.34
C ARG A 94 -17.99 16.33 -45.84
N ALA A 95 -19.05 17.04 -46.24
CA ALA A 95 -19.12 17.68 -47.54
C ALA A 95 -19.81 19.05 -47.42
N ARG A 96 -19.00 20.11 -47.62
CA ARG A 96 -19.34 21.45 -48.18
C ARG A 96 -20.30 22.31 -47.33
N GLN A 97 -20.11 23.60 -47.00
CA GLN A 97 -19.25 24.74 -47.40
C GLN A 97 -19.44 25.86 -46.31
N PRO A 98 -18.66 26.97 -46.30
CA PRO A 98 -18.70 28.02 -45.27
C PRO A 98 -19.53 29.29 -45.71
N PRO A 99 -19.52 30.43 -44.97
CA PRO A 99 -20.59 31.02 -44.15
C PRO A 99 -21.23 32.29 -44.81
N PRO A 100 -22.08 33.10 -44.13
CA PRO A 100 -21.52 34.28 -43.45
C PRO A 100 -22.26 34.74 -42.17
N GLN A 101 -21.60 35.69 -41.51
CA GLN A 101 -21.79 36.26 -40.19
C GLN A 101 -23.04 37.15 -40.05
N SER A 102 -23.60 37.23 -38.84
CA SER A 102 -24.30 38.44 -38.37
C SER A 102 -24.10 38.64 -36.87
N SER A 103 -23.44 39.76 -36.58
CA SER A 103 -23.28 40.45 -35.32
C SER A 103 -24.61 40.88 -34.68
N THR A 104 -24.72 40.76 -33.35
CA THR A 104 -25.49 41.55 -32.36
C THR A 104 -25.53 40.70 -31.09
N GLY A 105 -25.23 41.11 -29.87
CA GLY A 105 -25.23 42.39 -29.17
C GLY A 105 -25.53 42.05 -27.69
N ASP A 106 -24.95 42.80 -26.78
CA ASP A 106 -25.13 42.87 -25.31
C ASP A 106 -26.20 42.04 -24.58
N GLU A 107 -25.86 41.48 -23.42
CA GLU A 107 -26.33 42.02 -22.12
C GLU A 107 -25.70 41.28 -20.92
N GLN A 108 -25.07 42.08 -20.05
CA GLN A 108 -24.66 41.68 -18.71
C GLN A 108 -25.90 41.62 -17.80
N ASN A 109 -26.05 40.55 -17.04
CA ASN A 109 -26.85 40.46 -15.81
C ASN A 109 -26.21 39.33 -15.00
N GLY A 110 -25.88 39.41 -13.72
CA GLY A 110 -26.41 40.21 -12.63
C GLY A 110 -26.32 39.30 -11.41
N GLU A 111 -25.81 39.83 -10.31
CA GLU A 111 -25.46 39.14 -9.06
C GLU A 111 -26.65 38.40 -8.45
N MET A 112 -26.39 37.30 -7.71
CA MET A 112 -27.19 36.95 -6.54
C MET A 112 -26.38 36.07 -5.59
N GLU A 113 -25.91 36.72 -4.54
CA GLU A 113 -25.28 36.16 -3.35
C GLU A 113 -26.25 35.20 -2.64
N SER A 114 -25.84 33.95 -2.38
CA SER A 114 -26.63 33.02 -1.56
C SER A 114 -26.10 32.98 -0.12
N SER A 115 -26.70 33.88 0.66
CA SER A 115 -26.93 33.90 2.11
C SER A 115 -26.34 32.77 2.99
N VAL A 116 -25.57 33.21 3.98
CA VAL A 116 -25.06 32.48 5.15
C VAL A 116 -26.22 32.10 6.08
N HIS A 117 -26.42 30.81 6.35
CA HIS A 117 -27.26 30.36 7.46
C HIS A 117 -26.41 30.13 8.72
N HIS A 118 -26.57 31.03 9.68
CA HIS A 118 -26.06 30.96 11.04
C HIS A 118 -27.11 30.26 11.92
N GLU A 119 -26.74 29.15 12.56
CA GLU A 119 -27.54 28.51 13.62
C GLU A 119 -27.21 29.15 14.98
N PRO A 120 -28.22 29.51 15.79
CA PRO A 120 -28.00 29.88 17.18
C PRO A 120 -28.13 28.68 18.14
N VAL A 121 -27.44 28.86 19.26
CA VAL A 121 -27.10 27.96 20.38
C VAL A 121 -28.29 27.43 21.17
#